data_AF-A0A3L8Q6G1-F1
#
_entry.id   AF-A0A3L8Q6G1-F1
#
_cell.length_a   1.000
_cell.length_b   1.000
_cell.length_c   1.000
_cell.angle_alpha   90.00
_cell.angle_beta   90.00
_cell.angle_gamma   90.00
#
_symmetry.space_group_name_H-M   'P 1'
#
loop_
_entity.id
_entity.type
_entity.pdbx_description
1 polymer ?
#
loop_
_entity_poly.entity_id
_entity_poly.type
_entity_poly.pdbx_seq_one_letter_code
_entity_poly.pdbx_strand_id
1 'polypeptide(L)' 'MDGVNERLAQLAAQLDQVPEDSAQYQALAEEYNHLKDLKRSPEYQEKKRESKTLRNKLFHIKRMVSDYDKLRG' A
#
# COMPACT_ATOMS: atom_id res chain seq x y z
N MET A 1 -5.08 -1.92 -0.72
CA MET A 1 -4.03 -1.01 -1.24
C MET A 1 -2.70 -1.73 -1.45
N ASP A 2 -2.58 -2.98 -1.00
CA ASP A 2 -1.30 -3.70 -0.96
C ASP A 2 -0.80 -4.07 -2.36
N GLY A 3 -1.69 -4.40 -3.30
CA GLY A 3 -1.30 -4.69 -4.70
C GLY A 3 -0.50 -3.57 -5.39
N VAL A 4 -0.79 -2.29 -5.10
CA VAL A 4 0.02 -1.17 -5.64
C VAL A 4 1.41 -1.14 -5.01
N ASN A 5 1.52 -1.43 -3.71
CA ASN A 5 2.82 -1.50 -3.05
C ASN A 5 3.63 -2.72 -3.50
N GLU A 6 2.98 -3.86 -3.68
CA GLU A 6 3.60 -5.10 -4.19
C GLU A 6 4.13 -4.89 -5.61
N ARG A 7 3.33 -4.29 -6.50
CA ARG A 7 3.78 -3.98 -7.87
C ARG A 7 4.95 -3.00 -7.88
N LEU A 8 4.92 -1.96 -7.04
CA LEU A 8 6.05 -1.03 -6.90
C LEU A 8 7.32 -1.74 -6.42
N ALA A 9 7.20 -2.67 -5.45
CA ALA A 9 8.35 -3.45 -4.97
C ALA A 9 8.91 -4.38 -6.05
N GLN A 10 8.04 -5.02 -6.84
CA GLN A 10 8.44 -5.85 -7.98
C GLN A 10 9.16 -5.03 -9.06
N LEU A 11 8.66 -3.84 -9.39
CA LEU A 11 9.28 -2.96 -10.38
C LEU A 11 10.62 -2.43 -9.89
N ALA A 12 10.75 -2.05 -8.62
CA ALA A 12 12.02 -1.66 -8.03
C ALA A 12 13.06 -2.79 -8.15
N ALA A 13 12.69 -4.02 -7.77
CA ALA A 13 13.57 -5.17 -7.89
C ALA A 13 13.95 -5.52 -9.35
N GLN A 14 13.08 -5.23 -10.32
CA GLN A 14 13.37 -5.42 -11.74
C GLN A 14 14.30 -4.32 -12.29
N LEU A 15 14.09 -3.07 -11.87
CA LEU A 15 14.96 -1.94 -12.22
C LEU A 15 16.39 -2.16 -11.73
N ASP A 16 16.57 -2.75 -10.55
CA ASP A 16 17.89 -3.09 -10.00
C ASP A 16 18.64 -4.18 -10.83
N GLN A 17 17.93 -4.92 -11.68
CA GLN A 17 18.49 -6.04 -12.46
C GLN A 17 18.81 -5.67 -13.91
N VAL A 18 18.32 -4.53 -14.40
CA VAL A 18 18.47 -4.12 -15.81
C VAL A 18 19.40 -2.92 -15.93
N PRO A 19 20.24 -2.83 -16.98
CA PRO A 19 21.12 -1.67 -17.19
C PRO A 19 20.31 -0.38 -17.40
N GLU A 20 20.72 0.72 -16.76
CA GLU A 20 20.01 2.01 -16.80
C GLU A 20 19.82 2.57 -18.22
N ASP A 21 20.78 2.32 -19.12
CA ASP A 21 20.74 2.80 -20.51
C ASP A 21 19.86 1.92 -21.43
N SER A 22 19.27 0.85 -20.90
CA SER A 22 18.45 -0.06 -21.70
C SER A 22 17.03 0.49 -21.92
N ALA A 23 16.46 0.21 -23.10
CA ALA A 23 15.04 0.50 -23.37
C ALA A 23 14.10 -0.21 -22.39
N GLN A 24 14.51 -1.37 -21.85
CA GLN A 24 13.76 -2.09 -20.83
C GLN A 24 13.72 -1.32 -19.50
N TYR A 25 14.84 -0.73 -19.08
CA TYR A 25 14.88 0.12 -17.90
C TYR A 25 13.96 1.33 -18.03
N GLN A 26 13.98 2.00 -19.18
CA GLN A 26 13.09 3.15 -19.44
C GLN A 26 11.61 2.76 -19.30
N ALA A 27 11.19 1.65 -19.92
CA ALA A 27 9.81 1.17 -19.81
C ALA A 27 9.41 0.83 -18.37
N LEU A 28 10.28 0.15 -17.61
CA LEU A 28 10.04 -0.17 -16.21
C LEU A 28 10.00 1.09 -15.33
N ALA A 29 10.84 2.07 -15.61
CA ALA A 29 10.92 3.32 -14.87
C ALA A 29 9.66 4.18 -15.10
N GLU A 30 9.14 4.21 -16.33
CA GLU A 30 7.87 4.86 -16.66
C GLU A 30 6.70 4.23 -15.89
N GLU A 31 6.58 2.89 -15.89
CA GLU A 31 5.53 2.19 -15.13
C GLU A 31 5.66 2.47 -13.62
N TYR A 32 6.88 2.43 -13.10
CA TYR A 32 7.16 2.70 -11.69
C TYR A 32 6.76 4.13 -11.29
N ASN A 33 7.09 5.12 -12.13
CA ASN A 33 6.72 6.51 -11.90
C ASN A 33 5.20 6.71 -11.98
N HIS A 34 4.53 6.09 -12.96
CA HIS A 34 3.08 6.15 -13.08
C HIS A 34 2.38 5.63 -11.81
N LEU A 35 2.84 4.50 -11.26
CA LEU A 35 2.30 3.95 -10.01
C LEU A 35 2.63 4.83 -8.79
N LYS A 36 3.79 5.49 -8.77
CA LYS A 36 4.11 6.46 -7.71
C LYS A 36 3.20 7.67 -7.77
N ASP A 37 2.86 8.15 -8.96
CA ASP A 37 1.96 9.28 -9.13
C ASP A 37 0.52 8.91 -8.78
N LEU A 38 0.06 7.73 -9.18
CA LEU A 38 -1.21 7.16 -8.72
C LEU A 38 -1.27 7.09 -7.18
N LYS A 39 -0.19 6.62 -6.55
CA LYS A 39 -0.10 6.54 -5.08
C LYS A 39 -0.11 7.93 -4.43
N ARG A 40 0.36 8.97 -5.11
CA ARG A 40 0.36 10.36 -4.65
C ARG A 40 -0.97 11.06 -4.91
N SER A 41 -1.81 10.53 -5.80
CA SER A 41 -3.09 11.14 -6.14
C SER A 41 -3.97 11.34 -4.89
N PRO A 42 -4.77 12.42 -4.85
CA PRO A 42 -5.61 12.72 -3.70
C PRO A 42 -6.62 11.60 -3.43
N GLU A 43 -7.17 10.98 -4.47
CA GLU A 43 -8.14 9.89 -4.36
C GLU A 43 -7.53 8.66 -3.68
N TYR A 44 -6.29 8.30 -4.07
CA TYR A 44 -5.59 7.19 -3.43
C TYR A 44 -5.29 7.49 -1.96
N GLN A 45 -4.81 8.69 -1.65
CA GLN A 45 -4.48 9.10 -0.27
C GLN A 45 -5.72 9.17 0.61
N GLU A 46 -6.84 9.65 0.09
CA GLU A 46 -8.11 9.67 0.79
C GLU A 46 -8.57 8.25 1.15
N LYS A 47 -8.64 7.35 0.15
CA LYS A 47 -9.02 5.95 0.38
C LYS A 47 -8.08 5.24 1.36
N LYS A 48 -6.78 5.55 1.32
CA LYS A 48 -5.78 5.04 2.27
C LYS A 48 -6.07 5.54 3.69
N ARG A 49 -6.37 6.84 3.86
CA ARG A 49 -6.71 7.44 5.16
C ARG A 49 -7.99 6.83 5.73
N GLU A 50 -9.03 6.68 4.91
CA GLU A 50 -10.29 6.04 5.30
C GLU A 50 -10.08 4.60 5.76
N SER A 51 -9.32 3.82 4.99
CA SER A 51 -8.97 2.44 5.33
C SER A 51 -8.25 2.36 6.69
N LYS A 52 -7.32 3.28 6.97
CA LYS A 52 -6.63 3.35 8.28
C LYS A 52 -7.59 3.67 9.41
N THR A 53 -8.50 4.62 9.20
CA THR A 53 -9.53 5.00 10.18
C THR A 53 -10.45 3.83 10.50
N LEU A 54 -10.96 3.14 9.48
CA LEU A 54 -11.82 1.95 9.64
C LEU A 54 -11.09 0.84 10.40
N ARG A 55 -9.85 0.55 10.00
CA ARG A 55 -9.01 -0.44 10.68
C ARG A 55 -8.88 -0.12 12.18
N ASN A 56 -8.57 1.13 12.53
CA ASN A 56 -8.43 1.54 13.93
C ASN A 56 -9.76 1.40 14.70
N LYS A 57 -10.90 1.77 14.10
CA LYS A 57 -12.23 1.58 14.70
C LYS A 57 -12.53 0.11 14.96
N LEU A 58 -12.26 -0.76 13.99
CA LEU A 58 -12.45 -2.21 14.13
C LEU A 58 -11.56 -2.80 15.22
N PHE A 59 -10.28 -2.40 15.28
CA PHE A 59 -9.39 -2.83 16.36
C PHE A 59 -9.87 -2.38 17.74
N HIS A 60 -10.40 -1.17 17.85
CA HIS A 60 -10.95 -0.67 19.09
C HIS A 60 -12.18 -1.48 19.52
N ILE A 61 -13.14 -1.70 18.61
CA ILE A 61 -14.34 -2.51 18.88
C ILE A 61 -13.94 -3.93 19.29
N LYS A 62 -13.04 -4.57 18.54
CA LYS A 62 -12.52 -5.91 18.87
C LYS A 62 -11.94 -5.95 20.29
N ARG A 63 -11.15 -4.94 20.66
CA ARG A 63 -10.57 -4.84 22.00
C ARG A 63 -11.65 -4.71 23.08
N MET A 64 -12.60 -3.78 22.90
CA MET A 64 -13.68 -3.55 23.86
C MET A 64 -14.51 -4.81 24.10
N VAL A 65 -14.85 -5.55 23.04
CA VAL A 65 -15.57 -6.83 23.15
C VAL A 65 -14.72 -7.86 23.87
N SER A 66 -13.45 -8.02 23.47
CA SER A 66 -12.55 -9.01 24.08
C SER A 66 -12.33 -8.74 25.58
N ASP A 67 -12.23 -7.48 25.98
CA ASP A 67 -12.04 -7.09 27.38
C ASP A 67 -13.33 -7.32 28.19
N TYR A 68 -14.49 -7.06 27.60
CA TYR A 68 -15.77 -7.39 28.21
C TYR A 68 -15.96 -8.90 28.42
N ASP A 69 -15.64 -9.70 27.40
CA ASP A 69 -15.74 -11.17 27.47
C ASP A 69 -14.84 -11.73 28.58
N LYS A 70 -13.63 -11.20 28.75
CA LYS A 70 -12.71 -11.60 29.84
C LYS A 70 -13.19 -11.24 31.25
N LEU A 71 -14.03 -10.20 31.38
CA LEU A 71 -14.58 -9.79 32.68
C LEU A 71 -15.81 -10.63 33.07
N ARG A 72 -16.43 -11.33 32.11
CA ARG A 72 -17.68 -12.09 32.32
C ARG A 72 -17.54 -13.60 32.12
N GLY A 73 -16.50 -14.07 31.43
CA GLY A 73 -16.11 -15.48 31.37
C GLY A 73 -15.20 -15.85 32.53
#